data_AF-A0A1X0QPQ8-F1
#
_entry.id   AF-A0A1X0QPQ8-F1
#
_cell.length_a   1.000
_cell.length_b   1.000
_cell.length_c   1.000
_cell.angle_alpha   90.00
_cell.angle_beta   90.00
_cell.angle_gamma   90.00
#
_symmetry.space_group_name_H-M   'P 1'
#
loop_
_entity.id
_entity.type
_entity.pdbx_description
1 polymer ?
#
loop_
_entity_poly.entity_id
_entity_poly.type
_entity_poly.pdbx_seq_one_letter_code
_entity_poly.pdbx_strand_id
1 'polypeptide(L)'
;IPTAALQHAWNPSVITSPLCRLCQQDVETHHHLFVSCSLKLNFWFSIFERYSLPDKFFTADEIWSVLTSFVLADEKTIVDTVVLSFFDAGIATIWKYHWRCVFDDTLWYTTAVVNRFELEHGRFLSSLPFERKLSSTIDT
;
A
#
# COMPACT_ATOMS: atom_id res chain seq x y z
N ILE A 1 -6.12 9.06 10.75
CA ILE A 1 -4.82 8.39 10.51
C ILE A 1 -3.78 9.51 10.43
N PRO A 2 -2.84 9.67 11.38
CA PRO A 2 -1.87 10.78 11.29
C PRO A 2 -0.99 10.63 10.04
N THR A 3 -0.64 11.75 9.41
CA THR A 3 0.35 11.84 8.32
C THR A 3 1.41 12.87 8.72
N ALA A 4 2.59 12.86 8.10
CA ALA A 4 3.61 13.87 8.39
C ALA A 4 3.09 15.30 8.16
N ALA A 5 2.29 15.53 7.11
CA ALA A 5 1.66 16.83 6.87
C ALA A 5 0.74 17.27 8.02
N LEU A 6 -0.11 16.38 8.51
CA LEU A 6 -1.00 16.68 9.65
C LEU A 6 -0.22 16.90 10.95
N GLN A 7 0.83 16.12 11.17
CA GLN A 7 1.67 16.24 12.36
C GLN A 7 2.48 17.55 12.35
N HIS A 8 3.02 17.95 11.19
CA HIS A 8 3.68 19.24 11.00
C HIS A 8 2.72 20.40 11.24
N ALA A 9 1.50 20.33 10.69
CA ALA A 9 0.50 21.38 10.87
C ALA A 9 0.06 21.53 12.34
N TRP A 10 -0.03 20.42 13.08
CA TRP A 10 -0.40 20.46 14.50
C TRP A 10 0.76 20.96 15.38
N ASN A 11 1.98 20.48 15.17
CA ASN A 11 3.12 20.85 16.01
C ASN A 11 4.40 21.11 15.20
N PRO A 12 4.50 22.27 14.53
CA PRO A 12 5.62 22.57 13.62
C PRO A 12 6.96 22.76 14.33
N SER A 13 6.97 22.99 15.65
CA SER A 13 8.21 23.10 16.43
C SER A 13 8.86 21.75 16.73
N VAL A 14 8.08 20.66 16.70
CA VAL A 14 8.57 19.29 16.93
C VAL A 14 8.73 18.54 15.61
N ILE A 15 7.76 18.65 14.71
CA ILE A 15 7.80 18.05 13.39
C ILE A 15 8.12 19.15 12.40
N THR A 16 9.38 19.23 11.97
CA THR A 16 9.89 20.38 11.21
C THR A 16 9.58 20.32 9.71
N SER A 17 9.10 19.18 9.20
CA SER A 17 8.83 18.98 7.78
C SER A 17 7.51 18.21 7.55
N PRO A 18 6.69 18.62 6.56
CA PRO A 18 5.51 17.88 6.13
C PRO A 18 5.82 16.78 5.10
N LEU A 19 7.08 16.65 4.67
CA LEU A 19 7.49 15.68 3.66
C LEU A 19 7.35 14.23 4.14
N CYS A 20 7.14 13.32 3.20
CA CYS A 20 7.10 11.89 3.47
C CYS A 20 8.39 11.43 4.12
N ARG A 21 8.25 10.76 5.27
CA ARG A 21 9.40 10.31 6.04
C ARG A 21 10.22 9.22 5.34
N LEU A 22 9.63 8.56 4.34
CA LEU A 22 10.27 7.48 3.60
C LEU A 22 10.96 7.94 2.32
N CYS A 23 10.25 8.64 1.42
CA CYS A 23 10.84 9.07 0.15
C CYS A 23 11.47 10.48 0.21
N GLN A 24 11.01 11.33 1.14
CA GLN A 24 11.45 12.73 1.29
C GLN A 24 11.27 13.60 0.02
N GLN A 25 10.45 13.16 -0.94
CA GLN A 25 10.24 13.88 -2.20
C GLN A 25 8.99 14.78 -2.17
N ASP A 26 7.89 14.26 -1.63
CA ASP A 26 6.59 14.94 -1.63
C ASP A 26 6.01 15.08 -0.22
N VAL A 27 5.01 15.94 -0.09
CA VAL A 27 4.24 16.12 1.15
C VAL A 27 3.44 14.86 1.47
N GLU A 28 3.53 14.40 2.72
CA GLU A 28 2.81 13.20 3.16
C GLU A 28 1.34 13.50 3.47
N THR A 29 0.51 13.45 2.45
CA THR A 29 -0.95 13.38 2.58
C THR A 29 -1.41 11.93 2.82
N HIS A 30 -2.69 11.69 3.07
CA HIS A 30 -3.20 10.31 3.15
C HIS A 30 -3.01 9.55 1.83
N HIS A 31 -3.25 10.24 0.70
CA HIS A 31 -3.00 9.69 -0.63
C HIS A 31 -1.53 9.30 -0.81
N HIS A 32 -0.58 10.12 -0.37
CA HIS A 32 0.84 9.80 -0.45
C HIS A 32 1.28 8.70 0.53
N LEU A 33 0.75 8.73 1.75
CA LEU A 33 1.00 7.73 2.78
C LEU A 33 0.63 6.31 2.32
N PHE A 34 -0.50 6.18 1.62
CA PHE A 34 -1.03 4.88 1.22
C PHE A 34 -0.71 4.49 -0.22
N VAL A 35 -0.57 5.45 -1.14
CA VAL A 35 -0.57 5.11 -2.58
C VAL A 35 0.50 5.84 -3.38
N SER A 36 0.48 7.17 -3.46
CA SER A 36 1.31 7.89 -4.46
C SER A 36 2.79 7.99 -4.15
N CYS A 37 3.21 7.64 -2.93
CA CYS A 37 4.62 7.43 -2.65
C CYS A 37 5.15 6.26 -3.50
N SER A 38 6.20 6.48 -4.30
CA SER A 38 6.77 5.48 -5.21
C SER A 38 7.11 4.14 -4.52
N LEU A 39 7.56 4.20 -3.27
CA LEU A 39 7.84 3.02 -2.45
C LEU A 39 6.59 2.19 -2.13
N LYS A 40 5.44 2.86 -1.93
CA LYS A 40 4.14 2.23 -1.67
C LYS A 40 3.51 1.72 -2.95
N LEU A 41 3.63 2.48 -4.03
CA LEU A 41 3.18 2.07 -5.35
C LEU A 41 3.89 0.80 -5.82
N ASN A 42 5.21 0.69 -5.60
CA ASN A 42 5.95 -0.54 -5.87
C ASN A 42 5.45 -1.75 -5.06
N PHE A 43 5.01 -1.54 -3.82
CA PHE A 43 4.37 -2.59 -3.02
C PHE A 43 3.04 -3.02 -3.64
N TRP A 44 2.18 -2.07 -4.02
CA TRP A 44 0.91 -2.37 -4.68
C TRP A 44 1.10 -3.17 -5.96
N PHE A 45 2.00 -2.74 -6.84
CA PHE A 45 2.31 -3.47 -8.07
C PHE A 45 2.83 -4.88 -7.79
N SER A 46 3.71 -5.03 -6.78
CA SER A 46 4.24 -6.35 -6.41
C SER A 46 3.14 -7.31 -5.95
N ILE A 47 2.14 -6.85 -5.19
CA ILE A 47 1.05 -7.73 -4.74
C ILE A 47 0.01 -7.97 -5.82
N PHE A 48 -0.28 -6.98 -6.69
CA PHE A 48 -1.19 -7.19 -7.82
C PHE A 48 -0.63 -8.21 -8.80
N GLU A 49 0.67 -8.12 -9.14
CA GLU A 49 1.33 -9.09 -10.01
C GLU A 49 1.28 -10.51 -9.43
N ARG A 50 1.54 -10.67 -8.13
CA ARG A 50 1.55 -11.99 -7.46
C ARG A 50 0.19 -12.66 -7.40
N TYR A 51 -0.88 -11.89 -7.25
CA TYR A 51 -2.24 -12.41 -7.06
C TYR A 51 -3.09 -12.30 -8.32
N SER A 52 -2.50 -11.96 -9.47
CA SER A 52 -3.22 -11.83 -10.76
C SER A 52 -4.51 -11.02 -10.63
N LEU A 53 -4.53 -10.04 -9.73
CA LEU A 53 -5.62 -9.08 -9.64
C LEU A 53 -5.64 -8.32 -10.96
N PRO A 54 -6.82 -8.12 -11.55
CA PRO A 54 -6.93 -7.78 -12.96
C PRO A 54 -6.12 -6.53 -13.30
N ASP A 55 -5.65 -6.47 -14.55
CA ASP A 55 -4.92 -5.39 -15.24
C ASP A 55 -5.71 -4.04 -15.29
N LYS A 56 -6.43 -3.69 -14.23
CA LYS A 56 -7.35 -2.56 -14.14
C LYS A 56 -6.85 -1.46 -13.19
N PHE A 57 -5.78 -1.69 -12.44
CA PHE A 57 -5.28 -0.75 -11.44
C PHE A 57 -3.80 -0.47 -11.67
N PHE A 58 -3.51 0.52 -12.50
CA PHE A 58 -2.11 0.87 -12.81
C PHE A 58 -1.68 2.19 -12.19
N THR A 59 -2.62 3.07 -11.86
CA THR A 59 -2.30 4.39 -11.34
C THR A 59 -2.58 4.49 -9.84
N ALA A 60 -1.88 5.41 -9.18
CA ALA A 60 -2.13 5.73 -7.79
C ALA A 60 -3.59 6.21 -7.57
N ASP A 61 -4.16 6.94 -8.51
CA ASP A 61 -5.51 7.50 -8.37
C ASP A 61 -6.61 6.44 -8.51
N GLU A 62 -6.40 5.42 -9.35
CA GLU A 62 -7.32 4.26 -9.44
C GLU A 62 -7.31 3.44 -8.15
N ILE A 63 -6.11 3.14 -7.61
CA ILE A 63 -5.97 2.45 -6.33
C ILE A 63 -6.63 3.28 -5.21
N TRP A 64 -6.39 4.59 -5.20
CA TRP A 64 -6.99 5.49 -4.21
C TRP A 64 -8.52 5.53 -4.31
N SER A 65 -9.07 5.54 -5.53
CA SER A 65 -10.51 5.51 -5.77
C SER A 65 -11.18 4.26 -5.20
N VAL A 66 -10.52 3.10 -5.32
CA VAL A 66 -10.99 1.87 -4.66
C VAL A 66 -11.02 2.04 -3.13
N LEU A 67 -9.96 2.63 -2.56
CA LEU A 67 -9.82 2.78 -1.11
C LEU A 67 -10.81 3.78 -0.50
N THR A 68 -11.13 4.87 -1.20
CA THR A 68 -11.98 5.94 -0.63
C THR A 68 -13.42 5.89 -1.09
N SER A 69 -13.66 5.37 -2.29
CA SER A 69 -14.95 5.46 -2.98
C SER A 69 -15.52 4.09 -3.35
N PHE A 70 -14.78 3.00 -3.14
CA PHE A 70 -15.20 1.62 -3.41
C PHE A 70 -15.64 1.38 -4.87
N VAL A 71 -15.06 2.13 -5.81
CA VAL A 71 -15.33 2.04 -7.25
C VAL A 71 -14.05 1.75 -8.04
N LEU A 72 -14.22 1.08 -9.19
CA LEU A 72 -13.16 0.92 -10.18
C LEU A 72 -12.98 2.19 -11.03
N ALA A 73 -11.91 2.20 -11.85
CA ALA A 73 -11.57 3.28 -12.78
C ALA A 73 -12.70 3.66 -13.76
N ASP A 74 -13.67 2.77 -14.01
CA ASP A 74 -14.84 3.03 -14.85
C ASP A 74 -15.98 3.78 -14.13
N GLU A 75 -15.79 4.08 -12.84
CA GLU A 75 -16.70 4.77 -11.90
C GLU A 75 -18.12 4.18 -11.80
N LYS A 76 -18.39 3.04 -12.45
CA LYS A 76 -19.70 2.41 -12.52
C LYS A 76 -19.70 1.04 -11.87
N THR A 77 -18.54 0.40 -11.77
CA THR A 77 -18.40 -0.92 -11.18
C THR A 77 -18.07 -0.80 -9.70
N ILE A 78 -19.01 -1.23 -8.85
CA ILE A 78 -18.78 -1.40 -7.41
C ILE A 78 -17.79 -2.54 -7.22
N VAL A 79 -16.79 -2.30 -6.39
CA VAL A 79 -15.77 -3.30 -6.06
C VAL A 79 -16.36 -4.38 -5.15
N ASP A 80 -16.16 -5.64 -5.50
CA ASP A 80 -16.64 -6.75 -4.67
C ASP A 80 -15.90 -6.80 -3.31
N THR A 81 -16.53 -7.42 -2.32
CA THR A 81 -16.01 -7.49 -0.95
C THR A 81 -14.67 -8.23 -0.85
N VAL A 82 -14.37 -9.15 -1.77
CA VAL A 82 -13.12 -9.93 -1.78
C VAL A 82 -11.96 -9.02 -2.19
N VAL A 83 -12.14 -8.22 -3.24
CA VAL A 83 -11.18 -7.20 -3.67
C VAL A 83 -11.02 -6.14 -2.60
N LEU A 84 -12.12 -5.64 -2.01
CA LEU A 84 -12.02 -4.68 -0.90
C LEU A 84 -11.20 -5.22 0.28
N SER A 85 -11.45 -6.48 0.67
CA SER A 85 -10.70 -7.13 1.75
C SER A 85 -9.20 -7.30 1.41
N PHE A 86 -8.86 -7.49 0.13
CA PHE A 86 -7.47 -7.49 -0.33
C PHE A 86 -6.81 -6.11 -0.17
N PHE A 87 -7.51 -5.05 -0.57
CA PHE A 87 -7.04 -3.67 -0.40
C PHE A 87 -6.91 -3.29 1.08
N ASP A 88 -7.85 -3.72 1.93
CA ASP A 88 -7.80 -3.56 3.39
C ASP A 88 -6.55 -4.20 4.00
N ALA A 89 -6.20 -5.42 3.56
CA ALA A 89 -4.96 -6.07 3.95
C ALA A 89 -3.72 -5.29 3.49
N GLY A 90 -3.78 -4.72 2.28
CA GLY A 90 -2.71 -3.87 1.72
C GLY A 90 -2.47 -2.61 2.55
N ILE A 91 -3.52 -1.84 2.85
CA ILE A 91 -3.42 -0.61 3.65
C ILE A 91 -2.97 -0.91 5.09
N ALA A 92 -3.45 -2.01 5.68
CA ALA A 92 -3.06 -2.40 7.02
C ALA A 92 -1.56 -2.72 7.08
N THR A 93 -1.05 -3.43 6.07
CA THR A 93 0.37 -3.73 5.95
C THR A 93 1.20 -2.46 5.74
N ILE A 94 0.79 -1.58 4.81
CA ILE A 94 1.47 -0.31 4.55
C ILE A 94 1.54 0.55 5.81
N TRP A 95 0.42 0.69 6.52
CA TRP A 95 0.33 1.49 7.74
C TRP A 95 1.31 0.97 8.80
N LYS A 96 1.22 -0.32 9.15
CA LYS A 96 2.08 -0.92 10.17
C LYS A 96 3.56 -0.79 9.80
N TYR A 97 3.92 -1.11 8.55
CA TYR A 97 5.32 -1.09 8.13
C TYR A 97 5.85 0.34 7.99
N HIS A 98 5.03 1.30 7.54
CA HIS A 98 5.40 2.72 7.49
C HIS A 98 5.82 3.22 8.88
N TRP A 99 4.98 3.02 9.90
CA TRP A 99 5.30 3.53 11.24
C TRP A 99 6.42 2.78 11.91
N ARG A 100 6.59 1.49 11.60
CA ARG A 100 7.79 0.78 12.01
C ARG A 100 9.05 1.43 11.44
N CYS A 101 9.07 1.78 10.15
CA CYS A 101 10.19 2.52 9.56
C CYS A 101 10.45 3.85 10.26
N VAL A 102 9.39 4.60 10.56
CA VAL A 102 9.49 5.92 11.20
C VAL A 102 9.94 5.85 12.66
N PHE A 103 9.40 4.92 13.45
CA PHE A 103 9.68 4.84 14.89
C PHE A 103 10.97 4.09 15.19
N ASP A 104 11.29 3.05 14.41
CA ASP A 104 12.48 2.24 14.61
C ASP A 104 13.69 2.72 13.78
N ASP A 105 13.53 3.81 13.02
CA ASP A 105 14.54 4.35 12.09
C ASP A 105 15.06 3.27 11.10
N THR A 106 14.13 2.52 10.52
CA THR A 106 14.45 1.43 9.57
C THR A 106 14.06 1.80 8.14
N LEU A 107 14.84 1.30 7.18
CA LEU A 107 14.58 1.55 5.76
C LEU A 107 13.37 0.76 5.24
N TRP A 108 12.68 1.35 4.27
CA TRP A 108 11.64 0.67 3.52
C TRP A 108 12.24 -0.28 2.48
N TYR A 109 11.89 -1.56 2.58
CA TYR A 109 12.23 -2.56 1.57
C TYR A 109 10.94 -3.21 1.06
N THR A 110 10.60 -2.99 -0.22
CA THR A 110 9.36 -3.49 -0.81
C THR A 110 9.22 -5.00 -0.64
N THR A 111 10.30 -5.77 -0.84
CA THR A 111 10.30 -7.23 -0.64
C THR A 111 9.94 -7.63 0.79
N ALA A 112 10.48 -6.93 1.80
CA ALA A 112 10.16 -7.20 3.21
C ALA A 112 8.70 -6.87 3.54
N VAL A 113 8.16 -5.80 2.96
CA VAL A 113 6.76 -5.39 3.15
C VAL A 113 5.82 -6.42 2.52
N VAL A 114 6.13 -6.88 1.30
CA VAL A 114 5.32 -7.91 0.63
C VAL A 114 5.39 -9.24 1.38
N ASN A 115 6.56 -9.66 1.86
CA ASN A 115 6.67 -10.87 2.68
C ASN A 115 5.84 -10.76 3.96
N ARG A 116 5.78 -9.56 4.57
CA ARG A 116 4.92 -9.31 5.72
C ARG A 116 3.44 -9.39 5.36
N PHE A 117 3.03 -8.83 4.22
CA PHE A 117 1.66 -8.96 3.72
C PHE A 117 1.26 -10.43 3.59
N GLU A 118 2.09 -11.25 2.95
CA GLU A 118 1.84 -12.68 2.79
C GLU A 118 1.83 -13.43 4.12
N LEU A 119 2.70 -13.08 5.06
CA LEU A 119 2.76 -13.71 6.38
C LEU A 119 1.52 -13.37 7.22
N GLU A 120 1.14 -12.10 7.29
CA GLU A 120 0.04 -11.63 8.14
C GLU A 120 -1.33 -12.01 7.56
N HIS A 121 -1.47 -12.03 6.23
CA HIS A 121 -2.73 -12.25 5.55
C HIS A 121 -2.83 -13.58 4.81
N GLY A 122 -1.80 -14.43 4.87
CA GLY A 122 -1.69 -15.66 4.07
C GLY A 122 -2.89 -16.60 4.14
N ARG A 123 -3.50 -16.76 5.31
CA ARG A 123 -4.73 -17.58 5.47
C ARG A 123 -5.89 -17.02 4.65
N PHE A 124 -6.14 -15.72 4.78
CA PHE A 124 -7.16 -15.02 4.01
C PHE A 124 -6.82 -15.07 2.51
N LEU A 125 -5.58 -14.76 2.13
CA LEU A 125 -5.12 -14.76 0.74
C LEU A 125 -5.26 -16.14 0.07
N SER A 126 -5.02 -17.22 0.81
CA SER A 126 -5.19 -18.59 0.31
C SER A 126 -6.65 -18.99 0.04
N SER A 127 -7.61 -18.26 0.63
CA SER A 127 -9.03 -18.49 0.42
C SER A 127 -9.61 -17.67 -0.74
N LEU A 128 -8.83 -16.75 -1.31
CA LEU A 128 -9.29 -15.91 -2.40
C LEU A 128 -9.28 -16.70 -3.71
N PRO A 129 -10.22 -16.42 -4.63
CA PRO A 129 -10.27 -17.07 -5.94
C PRO A 129 -9.15 -16.62 -6.89
N PHE A 130 -8.18 -15.85 -6.41
CA PHE A 130 -7.11 -15.25 -7.19
C PHE A 130 -6.01 -16.27 -7.53
N GLU A 131 -5.59 -16.30 -8.79
CA GLU A 131 -4.46 -17.13 -9.20
C GLU A 131 -3.16 -16.56 -8.65
N ARG A 132 -2.55 -17.28 -7.71
CA ARG A 132 -1.24 -16.94 -7.18
C ARG A 132 -0.18 -17.35 -8.19
N LYS A 133 0.55 -16.40 -8.75
CA LYS A 133 1.79 -16.69 -9.49
C LYS A 133 2.84 -17.12 -8.47
N LEU A 134 3.24 -18.39 -8.49
CA LEU A 134 4.46 -18.79 -7.79
C LEU A 134 5.61 -18.05 -8.46
N SER A 135 6.38 -17.31 -7.67
CA SER A 135 7.69 -16.80 -8.12
C SER A 135 8.48 -18.02 -8.58
N SER A 136 8.79 -18.10 -9.87
CA SER A 136 9.78 -19.06 -10.36
C SER A 136 11.03 -18.81 -9.55
N THR A 137 11.41 -19.78 -8.73
CA THR A 137 12.76 -19.81 -8.20
C THR A 137 13.64 -19.84 -9.44
N ILE A 138 14.54 -18.87 -9.57
CA ILE A 138 15.52 -18.89 -10.65
C ILE A 138 16.34 -20.15 -10.41
N ASP A 139 16.07 -21.17 -11.20
CA ASP A 139 16.98 -22.27 -11.42
C ASP A 139 18.17 -21.73 -12.23
N THR A 140 19.36 -22.18 -11.81
CA THR A 140 20.74 -21.92 -12.29
C THR A 140 21.40 -20.59 -11.93
#